data_AF-A0A7C7IZZ0-F1
#
_entry.id   AF-A0A7C7IZZ0-F1
#
_cell.length_a   1.000
_cell.length_b   1.000
_cell.length_c   1.000
_cell.angle_alpha   90.00
_cell.angle_beta   90.00
_cell.angle_gamma   90.00
#
_symmetry.space_group_name_H-M   'P 1'
#
loop_
_entity.id
_entity.type
_entity.pdbx_description
1 polymer ?
#
loop_
_entity_poly.entity_id
_entity_poly.type
_entity_poly.pdbx_seq_one_letter_code
_entity_poly.pdbx_strand_id
1 'polypeptide(L)'
;MKTDSAVFLNSSRFDILAKYIYAKLFLQKRETNYGKEIYYNHLKVWNDCQHGDGKNGFNEYLKSFNDLLSSIKKEGFDPEKSKVNTTSDFRLLNGGHRVAACLFLDKDIHYEEGGVGQTDVDYNYFLNKRDFVKNGLHQKYSDSIALEYCKIKPNTFIATIFPSADGNLLRAEQIMTKQADVFYKKTLRLSGNGPLNLMRQMYDGETWGGNHANNYVGLREKASLCFQRDEDVHVYVITVKESQDTTNIKKQIRELFNIGNHSIHINNTWEETLKLSKCFFNSNSISYMNKAK
;
A
#
# COMPACT_ATOMS: atom_id res chain seq x y z
N MET A 1 -8.75 5.56 26.50
CA MET A 1 -9.94 5.10 25.73
C MET A 1 -9.59 3.79 25.04
N LYS A 2 -10.57 2.96 24.67
CA LYS A 2 -10.37 1.66 24.00
C LYS A 2 -10.98 1.70 22.60
N THR A 3 -10.32 1.13 21.60
CA THR A 3 -10.82 1.08 20.21
C THR A 3 -10.23 -0.10 19.45
N ASP A 4 -10.83 -0.42 18.30
CA ASP A 4 -10.27 -1.36 17.33
C ASP A 4 -8.95 -0.81 16.77
N SER A 5 -7.91 -1.65 16.76
CA SER A 5 -6.59 -1.26 16.26
C SER A 5 -6.56 -0.87 14.77
N ALA A 6 -7.50 -1.38 13.96
CA ALA A 6 -7.61 -1.09 12.53
C ALA A 6 -7.93 0.38 12.23
N VAL A 7 -8.53 1.11 13.19
CA VAL A 7 -8.78 2.56 13.05
C VAL A 7 -7.50 3.35 12.81
N PHE A 8 -6.36 2.87 13.34
CA PHE A 8 -5.06 3.53 13.16
C PHE A 8 -4.34 3.16 11.87
N LEU A 9 -4.89 2.24 11.07
CA LEU A 9 -4.32 1.85 9.79
C LEU A 9 -4.79 2.79 8.67
N ASN A 10 -3.99 3.82 8.37
CA ASN A 10 -4.23 4.78 7.30
C ASN A 10 -2.93 5.23 6.60
N SER A 11 -3.06 6.07 5.57
CA SER A 11 -1.95 6.54 4.72
C SER A 11 -0.84 7.27 5.49
N SER A 12 -1.15 7.86 6.64
CA SER A 12 -0.17 8.61 7.41
C SER A 12 0.80 7.75 8.22
N ARG A 13 0.58 6.43 8.29
CA ARG A 13 1.37 5.49 9.09
C ARG A 13 1.74 4.24 8.30
N PHE A 14 2.44 4.45 7.19
CA PHE A 14 2.93 3.40 6.30
C PHE A 14 3.82 2.37 7.04
N ASP A 15 4.50 2.83 8.08
CA ASP A 15 5.41 2.04 8.91
C ASP A 15 4.76 0.88 9.69
N ILE A 16 3.46 0.99 10.00
CA ILE A 16 2.73 -0.01 10.78
C ILE A 16 2.76 -1.33 10.04
N LEU A 17 2.61 -1.31 8.71
CA LEU A 17 2.55 -2.53 7.93
C LEU A 17 3.91 -3.20 7.72
N ALA A 18 5.01 -2.45 7.75
CA ALA A 18 6.34 -3.05 7.82
C ALA A 18 6.49 -3.93 9.08
N LYS A 19 5.98 -3.44 10.22
CA LYS A 19 5.97 -4.16 11.50
C LYS A 19 4.95 -5.30 11.51
N TYR A 20 3.78 -5.08 10.92
CA TYR A 20 2.74 -6.10 10.80
C TYR A 20 3.26 -7.32 10.01
N ILE A 21 3.93 -7.09 8.87
CA ILE A 21 4.49 -8.19 8.06
C ILE A 21 5.49 -9.01 8.88
N TYR A 22 6.34 -8.35 9.67
CA TYR A 22 7.22 -9.06 10.60
C TYR A 22 6.44 -9.86 11.64
N ALA A 23 5.50 -9.22 12.35
CA ALA A 23 4.68 -9.85 13.38
C ALA A 23 3.95 -11.09 12.85
N LYS A 24 3.35 -10.98 11.67
CA LYS A 24 2.66 -12.06 10.97
C LYS A 24 3.58 -13.24 10.70
N LEU A 25 4.74 -13.01 10.08
CA LEU A 25 5.65 -14.09 9.71
C LEU A 25 6.30 -14.73 10.95
N PHE A 26 6.61 -13.93 11.96
CA PHE A 26 7.16 -14.40 13.24
C PHE A 26 6.16 -15.28 13.99
N LEU A 27 4.93 -14.79 14.22
CA LEU A 27 3.93 -15.51 15.00
C LEU A 27 3.36 -16.75 14.29
N GLN A 28 3.34 -16.73 12.95
CA GLN A 28 3.02 -17.91 12.13
C GLN A 28 4.19 -18.88 11.97
N LYS A 29 5.36 -18.60 12.58
CA LYS A 29 6.57 -19.42 12.49
C LYS A 29 6.96 -19.76 11.05
N ARG A 30 6.85 -18.79 10.13
CA ARG A 30 7.24 -19.00 8.73
C ARG A 30 8.77 -19.04 8.62
N GLU A 31 9.30 -20.06 7.93
CA GLU A 31 10.73 -20.22 7.68
C GLU A 31 11.21 -19.26 6.57
N THR A 32 11.27 -17.97 6.88
CA THR A 32 11.74 -16.95 5.96
C THR A 32 12.33 -15.75 6.71
N ASN A 33 13.38 -15.16 6.14
CA ASN A 33 13.95 -13.92 6.65
C ASN A 33 13.22 -12.67 6.15
N TYR A 34 12.27 -12.81 5.22
CA TYR A 34 11.66 -11.67 4.53
C TYR A 34 10.98 -10.66 5.48
N GLY A 35 10.33 -11.15 6.54
CA GLY A 35 9.74 -10.28 7.57
C GLY A 35 10.80 -9.47 8.32
N LYS A 36 11.94 -10.11 8.67
CA LYS A 36 13.07 -9.42 9.30
C LYS A 36 13.70 -8.41 8.35
N GLU A 37 13.83 -8.75 7.06
CA GLU A 37 14.38 -7.84 6.04
C GLU A 37 13.54 -6.57 5.90
N ILE A 38 12.21 -6.69 5.74
CA ILE A 38 11.32 -5.51 5.67
C ILE A 38 11.43 -4.68 6.94
N TYR A 39 11.36 -5.33 8.10
CA TYR A 39 11.43 -4.64 9.40
C TYR A 39 12.78 -3.93 9.59
N TYR A 40 13.89 -4.56 9.25
CA TYR A 40 15.21 -3.94 9.30
C TYR A 40 15.31 -2.74 8.36
N ASN A 41 14.94 -2.91 7.08
CA ASN A 41 15.13 -1.86 6.08
C ASN A 41 14.23 -0.65 6.35
N HIS A 42 13.01 -0.83 6.86
CA HIS A 42 12.17 0.31 7.25
C HIS A 42 12.76 1.07 8.45
N LEU A 43 13.29 0.37 9.47
CA LEU A 43 13.93 1.01 10.63
C LEU A 43 15.22 1.73 10.24
N LYS A 44 16.03 1.12 9.38
CA LYS A 44 17.27 1.72 8.88
C LYS A 44 17.00 3.07 8.19
N VAL A 45 15.95 3.13 7.37
CA VAL A 45 15.51 4.38 6.74
C VAL A 45 14.93 5.37 7.76
N TRP A 46 14.15 4.89 8.73
CA TRP A 46 13.51 5.76 9.72
C TRP A 46 14.52 6.45 10.62
N ASN A 47 15.39 5.67 11.28
CA ASN A 47 16.20 6.16 12.39
C ASN A 47 17.53 5.41 12.53
N ASP A 48 18.04 4.82 11.45
CA ASP A 48 19.30 4.07 11.44
C ASP A 48 19.33 2.85 12.38
N CYS A 49 18.17 2.34 12.80
CA CYS A 49 18.06 1.36 13.89
C CYS A 49 18.66 1.86 15.21
N GLN A 50 18.63 3.17 15.45
CA GLN A 50 19.02 3.79 16.71
C GLN A 50 17.77 4.21 17.50
N HIS A 51 17.89 4.26 18.81
CA HIS A 51 16.84 4.75 19.70
C HIS A 51 17.44 5.86 20.55
N GLY A 52 16.69 6.94 20.77
CA GLY A 52 17.14 8.06 21.62
C GLY A 52 17.30 7.68 23.10
N ASP A 53 17.02 6.44 23.48
CA ASP A 53 17.11 5.89 24.85
C ASP A 53 18.32 4.96 25.07
N GLY A 54 19.27 4.89 24.13
CA GLY A 54 20.49 4.08 24.25
C GLY A 54 20.37 2.64 23.74
N LYS A 55 19.21 2.21 23.22
CA LYS A 55 19.08 0.94 22.48
C LYS A 55 19.71 1.09 21.09
N ASN A 56 20.90 0.53 20.95
CA ASN A 56 21.67 0.62 19.72
C ASN A 56 21.58 -0.69 18.94
N GLY A 57 20.94 -0.62 17.77
CA GLY A 57 20.98 -1.67 16.77
C GLY A 57 19.71 -2.51 16.67
N PHE A 58 19.63 -3.23 15.55
CA PHE A 58 18.42 -3.94 15.13
C PHE A 58 18.01 -5.09 16.08
N ASN A 59 18.97 -5.74 16.75
CA ASN A 59 18.68 -6.87 17.64
C ASN A 59 17.83 -6.45 18.85
N GLU A 60 18.06 -5.26 19.41
CA GLU A 60 17.25 -4.72 20.50
C GLU A 60 15.82 -4.42 20.06
N TYR A 61 15.66 -3.83 18.87
CA TYR A 61 14.35 -3.65 18.24
C TYR A 61 13.61 -4.96 18.01
N LEU A 62 14.34 -6.01 17.63
CA LEU A 62 13.78 -7.33 17.39
C LEU A 62 13.34 -7.99 18.69
N LYS A 63 14.21 -7.98 19.71
CA LYS A 63 13.93 -8.54 21.04
C LYS A 63 12.71 -7.86 21.67
N SER A 64 12.73 -6.52 21.74
CA SER A 64 11.63 -5.73 22.28
C SER A 64 10.30 -6.03 21.57
N PHE A 65 10.31 -6.11 20.24
CA PHE A 65 9.09 -6.39 19.50
C PHE A 65 8.60 -7.84 19.70
N ASN A 66 9.50 -8.82 19.80
CA ASN A 66 9.13 -10.21 20.10
C ASN A 66 8.53 -10.37 21.50
N ASP A 67 9.11 -9.68 22.49
CA ASP A 67 8.60 -9.65 23.86
C ASP A 67 7.19 -9.05 23.88
N LEU A 68 6.97 -7.94 23.15
CA LEU A 68 5.66 -7.31 22.97
C LEU A 68 4.64 -8.25 22.30
N LEU A 69 5.01 -8.90 21.20
CA LEU A 69 4.14 -9.83 20.47
C LEU A 69 3.74 -11.02 21.33
N SER A 70 4.69 -11.56 22.11
CA SER A 70 4.43 -12.68 23.02
C SER A 70 3.50 -12.27 24.15
N SER A 71 3.71 -11.07 24.72
CA SER A 71 2.86 -10.49 25.75
C SER A 71 1.42 -10.29 25.25
N ILE A 72 1.22 -9.58 24.12
CA ILE A 72 -0.12 -9.31 23.58
C ILE A 72 -0.82 -10.61 23.16
N LYS A 73 -0.09 -11.59 22.63
CA LYS A 73 -0.68 -12.89 22.26
C LYS A 73 -1.21 -13.66 23.47
N LYS A 74 -0.50 -13.61 24.60
CA LYS A 74 -0.82 -14.36 25.81
C LYS A 74 -1.86 -13.65 26.67
N GLU A 75 -1.71 -12.35 26.86
CA GLU A 75 -2.41 -11.57 27.90
C GLU A 75 -3.32 -10.47 27.30
N GLY A 76 -3.24 -10.21 26.00
CA GLY A 76 -3.92 -9.09 25.36
C GLY A 76 -3.17 -7.77 25.55
N PHE A 77 -3.77 -6.67 25.09
CA PHE A 77 -3.21 -5.34 25.29
C PHE A 77 -3.46 -4.85 26.72
N ASP A 78 -2.40 -4.52 27.45
CA ASP A 78 -2.45 -4.09 28.85
C ASP A 78 -2.37 -2.54 28.94
N PRO A 79 -3.49 -1.84 29.21
CA PRO A 79 -3.53 -0.38 29.27
C PRO A 79 -2.80 0.23 30.47
N GLU A 80 -2.54 -0.55 31.52
CA GLU A 80 -1.81 -0.10 32.70
C GLU A 80 -0.30 -0.08 32.44
N LYS A 81 0.18 -0.96 31.55
CA LYS A 81 1.59 -0.94 31.09
C LYS A 81 1.85 0.14 30.04
N SER A 82 0.93 0.35 29.11
CA SER A 82 1.14 1.28 27.99
C SER A 82 -0.14 1.67 27.28
N LYS A 83 -0.13 2.85 26.65
CA LYS A 83 -1.14 3.33 25.71
C LYS A 83 -0.46 3.80 24.42
N VAL A 84 -1.25 4.04 23.38
CA VAL A 84 -0.78 4.76 22.19
C VAL A 84 -1.27 6.19 22.20
N ASN A 85 -0.41 7.12 21.78
CA ASN A 85 -0.78 8.53 21.71
C ASN A 85 -1.38 8.87 20.35
N THR A 86 -2.44 9.66 20.35
CA THR A 86 -3.12 10.15 19.14
C THR A 86 -3.27 11.66 19.17
N THR A 87 -3.43 12.26 18.01
CA THR A 87 -4.03 13.59 17.91
C THR A 87 -5.53 13.55 18.21
N SER A 88 -6.15 14.72 18.33
CA SER A 88 -7.60 14.87 18.50
C SER A 88 -8.40 14.32 17.31
N ASP A 89 -7.82 14.33 16.11
CA ASP A 89 -8.39 13.75 14.88
C ASP A 89 -7.97 12.28 14.65
N PHE A 90 -7.66 11.55 15.72
CA PHE A 90 -7.36 10.11 15.71
C PHE A 90 -6.13 9.68 14.89
N ARG A 91 -5.20 10.60 14.62
CA ARG A 91 -3.93 10.27 13.95
C ARG A 91 -2.93 9.76 14.96
N LEU A 92 -2.36 8.60 14.68
CA LEU A 92 -1.44 7.92 15.60
C LEU A 92 -0.08 8.65 15.65
N LEU A 93 0.29 9.15 16.84
CA LEU A 93 1.56 9.86 17.09
C LEU A 93 2.71 8.90 17.37
N ASN A 94 2.45 7.80 18.08
CA ASN A 94 3.47 6.81 18.43
C ASN A 94 2.88 5.39 18.58
N GLY A 95 3.70 4.41 18.97
CA GLY A 95 3.21 3.07 19.26
C GLY A 95 2.86 2.21 18.03
N GLY A 96 3.51 2.45 16.89
CA GLY A 96 3.28 1.66 15.67
C GLY A 96 3.49 0.16 15.85
N HIS A 97 4.42 -0.27 16.72
CA HIS A 97 4.60 -1.69 17.09
C HIS A 97 3.40 -2.25 17.85
N ARG A 98 2.82 -1.48 18.78
CA ARG A 98 1.64 -1.88 19.54
C ARG A 98 0.43 -2.04 18.63
N VAL A 99 0.22 -1.08 17.72
CA VAL A 99 -0.84 -1.16 16.71
C VAL A 99 -0.62 -2.37 15.79
N ALA A 100 0.57 -2.55 15.23
CA ALA A 100 0.86 -3.69 14.35
C ALA A 100 0.64 -5.05 15.02
N ALA A 101 1.02 -5.18 16.30
CA ALA A 101 0.80 -6.40 17.08
C ALA A 101 -0.69 -6.66 17.33
N CYS A 102 -1.43 -5.64 17.79
CA CYS A 102 -2.86 -5.75 18.05
C CYS A 102 -3.65 -6.03 16.77
N LEU A 103 -3.29 -5.38 15.66
CA LEU A 103 -3.90 -5.58 14.35
C LEU A 103 -3.74 -7.01 13.85
N PHE A 104 -2.56 -7.62 14.03
CA PHE A 104 -2.35 -9.01 13.61
C PHE A 104 -3.03 -10.03 14.53
N LEU A 105 -3.11 -9.73 15.83
CA LEU A 105 -3.66 -10.64 16.84
C LEU A 105 -5.16 -10.45 17.08
N ASP A 106 -5.81 -9.57 16.30
CA ASP A 106 -7.21 -9.19 16.44
C ASP A 106 -7.54 -8.77 17.88
N LYS A 107 -6.79 -7.78 18.36
CA LYS A 107 -6.94 -7.21 19.70
C LYS A 107 -7.27 -5.73 19.61
N ASP A 108 -8.16 -5.31 20.50
CA ASP A 108 -8.37 -3.89 20.77
C ASP A 108 -7.11 -3.27 21.39
N ILE A 109 -6.99 -1.96 21.22
CA ILE A 109 -5.89 -1.17 21.76
C ILE A 109 -6.41 0.00 22.60
N HIS A 110 -5.65 0.40 23.61
CA HIS A 110 -5.95 1.61 24.37
C HIS A 110 -5.09 2.78 23.93
N TYR A 111 -5.74 3.93 23.81
CA TYR A 111 -5.15 5.17 23.37
C TYR A 111 -5.48 6.33 24.30
N GLU A 112 -4.66 7.36 24.21
CA GLU A 112 -4.82 8.66 24.87
C GLU A 112 -4.50 9.79 23.88
N GLU A 113 -5.20 10.91 24.04
CA GLU A 113 -5.01 12.08 23.18
C GLU A 113 -3.83 12.92 23.68
N GLY A 114 -3.05 13.48 22.76
CA GLY A 114 -1.85 14.25 23.05
C GLY A 114 -0.64 13.37 23.32
N GLY A 115 0.52 14.00 23.50
CA GLY A 115 1.80 13.33 23.74
C GLY A 115 2.86 13.67 22.68
N VAL A 116 4.03 13.04 22.82
CA VAL A 116 5.16 13.22 21.88
C VAL A 116 5.13 12.10 20.83
N GLY A 117 5.31 12.50 19.57
CA GLY A 117 5.38 11.57 18.47
C GLY A 117 5.50 12.27 17.13
N GLN A 118 5.38 11.49 16.07
CA GLN A 118 5.47 11.95 14.70
C GLN A 118 4.18 11.56 13.96
N THR A 119 3.53 12.53 13.32
CA THR A 119 2.50 12.28 12.32
C THR A 119 3.13 12.17 10.93
N ASP A 120 2.37 11.69 9.95
CA ASP A 120 2.75 11.77 8.53
C ASP A 120 4.02 10.99 8.19
N VAL A 121 4.13 9.77 8.73
CA VAL A 121 5.14 8.79 8.35
C VAL A 121 4.59 7.94 7.18
N ASP A 122 4.25 8.64 6.09
CA ASP A 122 3.61 8.07 4.91
C ASP A 122 4.60 7.34 3.98
N TYR A 123 4.11 6.82 2.85
CA TYR A 123 4.98 6.13 1.90
C TYR A 123 6.02 7.07 1.27
N ASN A 124 5.68 8.34 1.01
CA ASN A 124 6.59 9.32 0.42
C ASN A 124 7.74 9.65 1.39
N TYR A 125 7.46 9.74 2.69
CA TYR A 125 8.46 9.89 3.73
C TYR A 125 9.50 8.78 3.61
N PHE A 126 9.10 7.51 3.59
CA PHE A 126 10.05 6.40 3.49
C PHE A 126 10.75 6.31 2.13
N LEU A 127 10.04 6.57 1.03
CA LEU A 127 10.64 6.56 -0.30
C LEU A 127 11.66 7.68 -0.48
N ASN A 128 11.49 8.83 0.17
CA ASN A 128 12.30 10.04 -0.06
C ASN A 128 13.21 10.44 1.10
N LYS A 129 13.16 9.76 2.26
CA LYS A 129 14.10 9.98 3.35
C LYS A 129 15.49 9.47 2.99
N ARG A 130 16.52 10.30 3.18
CA ARG A 130 17.89 10.05 2.69
C ARG A 130 18.95 10.12 3.77
N ASP A 131 18.57 10.51 4.98
CA ASP A 131 19.47 10.79 6.10
C ASP A 131 20.42 9.62 6.41
N PHE A 132 19.92 8.39 6.29
CA PHE A 132 20.68 7.16 6.63
C PHE A 132 20.83 6.18 5.47
N VAL A 133 19.92 6.24 4.48
CA VAL A 133 19.90 5.35 3.32
C VAL A 133 19.74 6.20 2.07
N LYS A 134 20.80 6.27 1.25
CA LYS A 134 20.88 7.13 0.05
C LYS A 134 19.75 6.96 -0.96
N ASN A 135 19.07 5.81 -0.97
CA ASN A 135 17.96 5.55 -1.90
C ASN A 135 16.60 5.47 -1.18
N GLY A 136 16.55 5.75 0.13
CA GLY A 136 15.37 5.53 0.96
C GLY A 136 14.96 4.07 1.03
N LEU A 137 13.68 3.84 1.33
CA LEU A 137 13.13 2.49 1.39
C LEU A 137 13.02 1.90 -0.01
N HIS A 138 13.69 0.77 -0.23
CA HIS A 138 13.69 0.10 -1.52
C HIS A 138 12.25 -0.31 -1.93
N GLN A 139 11.91 -0.06 -3.20
CA GLN A 139 10.54 -0.26 -3.73
C GLN A 139 9.96 -1.65 -3.44
N LYS A 140 10.76 -2.73 -3.55
CA LYS A 140 10.32 -4.09 -3.22
C LYS A 140 9.70 -4.24 -1.82
N TYR A 141 10.12 -3.44 -0.85
CA TYR A 141 9.55 -3.47 0.50
C TYR A 141 8.28 -2.62 0.58
N SER A 142 8.27 -1.45 -0.07
CA SER A 142 7.07 -0.60 -0.21
C SER A 142 5.94 -1.32 -0.95
N ASP A 143 6.27 -2.06 -2.01
CA ASP A 143 5.38 -2.93 -2.76
C ASP A 143 4.72 -3.97 -1.83
N SER A 144 5.51 -4.65 -1.00
CA SER A 144 4.99 -5.63 -0.04
C SER A 144 4.10 -5.01 1.04
N ILE A 145 4.45 -3.81 1.51
CA ILE A 145 3.64 -3.05 2.45
C ILE A 145 2.30 -2.67 1.82
N ALA A 146 2.31 -2.14 0.59
CA ALA A 146 1.09 -1.79 -0.15
C ALA A 146 0.21 -3.01 -0.45
N LEU A 147 0.82 -4.13 -0.86
CA LEU A 147 0.11 -5.39 -1.05
C LEU A 147 -0.54 -5.88 0.25
N GLU A 148 0.14 -5.76 1.39
CA GLU A 148 -0.43 -6.16 2.67
C GLU A 148 -1.55 -5.22 3.13
N TYR A 149 -1.46 -3.91 2.84
CA TYR A 149 -2.54 -2.95 3.08
C TYR A 149 -3.81 -3.35 2.33
N CYS A 150 -3.69 -3.66 1.04
CA CYS A 150 -4.79 -4.15 0.23
C CYS A 150 -5.43 -5.42 0.82
N LYS A 151 -4.66 -6.32 1.44
CA LYS A 151 -5.19 -7.55 2.07
C LYS A 151 -5.91 -7.33 3.40
N ILE A 152 -5.63 -6.24 4.10
CA ILE A 152 -6.17 -6.01 5.45
C ILE A 152 -7.35 -5.05 5.39
N LYS A 153 -7.36 -4.13 4.41
CA LYS A 153 -8.33 -3.04 4.36
C LYS A 153 -9.27 -3.20 3.15
N PRO A 154 -10.50 -3.71 3.36
CA PRO A 154 -11.41 -4.05 2.26
C PRO A 154 -11.88 -2.85 1.44
N ASN A 155 -11.96 -1.66 2.04
CA ASN A 155 -12.36 -0.42 1.35
C ASN A 155 -11.20 0.25 0.59
N THR A 156 -10.32 -0.55 -0.01
CA THR A 156 -9.21 -0.08 -0.83
C THR A 156 -9.45 -0.37 -2.30
N PHE A 157 -8.96 0.54 -3.16
CA PHE A 157 -9.05 0.43 -4.61
C PHE A 157 -7.69 0.69 -5.24
N ILE A 158 -7.48 0.12 -6.43
CA ILE A 158 -6.35 0.40 -7.30
C ILE A 158 -6.81 1.35 -8.40
N ALA A 159 -6.30 2.58 -8.36
CA ALA A 159 -6.43 3.50 -9.48
C ALA A 159 -5.21 3.38 -10.39
N THR A 160 -5.43 3.19 -11.69
CA THR A 160 -4.40 3.06 -12.71
C THR A 160 -4.60 4.12 -13.78
N ILE A 161 -3.66 5.06 -13.90
CA ILE A 161 -3.59 6.01 -15.01
C ILE A 161 -2.71 5.39 -16.09
N PHE A 162 -3.25 5.33 -17.31
CA PHE A 162 -2.59 4.69 -18.46
C PHE A 162 -1.66 5.64 -19.20
N PRO A 163 -0.67 5.12 -19.96
CA PRO A 163 0.28 5.94 -20.73
C PRO A 163 -0.36 6.92 -21.72
N SER A 164 -1.55 6.63 -22.24
CA SER A 164 -2.29 7.58 -23.09
C SER A 164 -2.72 8.86 -22.35
N ALA A 165 -2.81 8.84 -21.02
CA ALA A 165 -3.16 9.97 -20.15
C ALA A 165 -1.92 10.63 -19.53
N ASP A 166 -1.02 11.11 -20.41
CA ASP A 166 0.20 11.82 -20.02
C ASP A 166 0.01 13.37 -20.06
N GLY A 167 0.91 14.11 -19.42
CA GLY A 167 0.99 15.57 -19.44
C GLY A 167 0.18 16.31 -18.37
N ASN A 168 -0.71 15.62 -17.62
CA ASN A 168 -1.52 16.24 -16.55
C ASN A 168 -1.55 15.40 -15.25
N LEU A 169 -0.55 14.56 -15.01
CA LEU A 169 -0.50 13.65 -13.86
C LEU A 169 -0.63 14.38 -12.51
N LEU A 170 0.05 15.51 -12.33
CA LEU A 170 -0.05 16.30 -11.10
C LEU A 170 -1.49 16.77 -10.82
N ARG A 171 -2.23 17.17 -11.86
CA ARG A 171 -3.65 17.56 -11.72
C ARG A 171 -4.52 16.35 -11.42
N ALA A 172 -4.26 15.21 -12.05
CA ALA A 172 -4.97 13.96 -11.75
C ALA A 172 -4.76 13.53 -10.29
N GLU A 173 -3.54 13.66 -9.77
CA GLU A 173 -3.22 13.41 -8.36
C GLU A 173 -3.93 14.38 -7.41
N GLN A 174 -4.02 15.66 -7.78
CA GLN A 174 -4.79 16.65 -7.01
C GLN A 174 -6.28 16.31 -6.96
N ILE A 175 -6.87 15.87 -8.07
CA ILE A 175 -8.27 15.40 -8.12
C ILE A 175 -8.46 14.20 -7.18
N MET A 176 -7.52 13.26 -7.21
CA MET A 176 -7.56 12.03 -6.41
C MET A 176 -7.42 12.32 -4.91
N THR A 177 -6.39 13.06 -4.51
CA THR A 177 -6.09 13.38 -3.09
C THR A 177 -7.14 14.25 -2.41
N LYS A 178 -7.92 15.03 -3.19
CA LYS A 178 -9.10 15.74 -2.67
C LYS A 178 -10.18 14.77 -2.19
N GLN A 179 -10.38 13.64 -2.87
CA GLN A 179 -11.51 12.73 -2.68
C GLN A 179 -11.13 11.40 -2.02
N ALA A 180 -9.84 11.06 -1.97
CA ALA A 180 -9.34 9.81 -1.45
C ALA A 180 -8.00 10.01 -0.74
N ASP A 181 -7.74 9.15 0.24
CA ASP A 181 -6.44 9.02 0.86
C ASP A 181 -5.58 8.08 0.00
N VAL A 182 -4.43 8.58 -0.45
CA VAL A 182 -3.47 7.80 -1.22
C VAL A 182 -2.51 7.12 -0.26
N PHE A 183 -2.61 5.79 -0.13
CA PHE A 183 -1.73 4.99 0.73
C PHE A 183 -0.36 4.74 0.08
N TYR A 184 -0.35 4.49 -1.23
CA TYR A 184 0.88 4.20 -1.97
C TYR A 184 0.74 4.60 -3.44
N LYS A 185 1.84 5.11 -4.02
CA LYS A 185 1.99 5.36 -5.45
C LYS A 185 3.17 4.54 -5.99
N LYS A 186 2.97 3.93 -7.16
CA LYS A 186 4.00 3.27 -7.94
C LYS A 186 3.91 3.68 -9.40
N THR A 187 5.07 3.85 -10.02
CA THR A 187 5.20 3.98 -11.46
C THR A 187 5.88 2.72 -12.00
N LEU A 188 5.41 2.18 -13.12
CA LEU A 188 6.06 1.05 -13.79
C LEU A 188 5.90 1.11 -15.30
N ARG A 189 6.89 0.55 -16.00
CA ARG A 189 6.83 0.36 -17.45
C ARG A 189 6.41 -1.06 -17.80
N LEU A 190 5.48 -1.19 -18.74
CA LEU A 190 5.11 -2.46 -19.34
C LEU A 190 5.71 -2.56 -20.74
N SER A 191 6.05 -3.78 -21.14
CA SER A 191 6.70 -4.05 -22.42
C SER A 191 6.22 -5.37 -23.02
N GLY A 192 6.44 -5.55 -24.33
CA GLY A 192 6.01 -6.77 -25.03
C GLY A 192 4.52 -7.02 -24.86
N ASN A 193 4.15 -8.15 -24.26
CA ASN A 193 2.75 -8.52 -24.02
C ASN A 193 2.14 -7.85 -22.78
N GLY A 194 2.92 -7.04 -22.04
CA GLY A 194 2.51 -6.39 -20.80
C GLY A 194 1.19 -5.64 -20.89
N PRO A 195 0.99 -4.72 -21.85
CA PRO A 195 -0.27 -4.00 -22.04
C PRO A 195 -1.50 -4.91 -22.16
N LEU A 196 -1.43 -5.91 -23.05
CA LEU A 196 -2.53 -6.86 -23.25
C LEU A 196 -2.77 -7.72 -22.01
N ASN A 197 -1.71 -8.24 -21.40
CA ASN A 197 -1.82 -9.08 -20.22
C ASN A 197 -2.38 -8.29 -19.03
N LEU A 198 -2.06 -7.01 -18.88
CA LEU A 198 -2.71 -6.16 -17.89
C LEU A 198 -4.21 -6.01 -18.17
N MET A 199 -4.61 -5.76 -19.43
CA MET A 199 -6.03 -5.67 -19.80
C MET A 199 -6.79 -6.97 -19.47
N ARG A 200 -6.16 -8.14 -19.70
CA ARG A 200 -6.70 -9.45 -19.31
C ARG A 200 -6.88 -9.61 -17.80
N GLN A 201 -6.03 -8.99 -16.99
CA GLN A 201 -6.19 -9.02 -15.54
C GLN A 201 -7.28 -8.06 -15.05
N MET A 202 -7.35 -6.85 -15.62
CA MET A 202 -8.31 -5.80 -15.24
C MET A 202 -9.74 -6.09 -15.65
N TYR A 203 -9.96 -6.68 -16.82
CA TYR A 203 -11.27 -6.88 -17.43
C TYR A 203 -11.57 -8.37 -17.61
N ASP A 204 -11.10 -9.19 -16.66
CA ASP A 204 -11.33 -10.63 -16.67
C ASP A 204 -12.82 -10.93 -16.49
N GLY A 205 -13.36 -11.84 -17.32
CA GLY A 205 -14.79 -12.15 -17.35
C GLY A 205 -15.65 -11.16 -18.15
N GLU A 206 -15.11 -10.04 -18.63
CA GLU A 206 -15.83 -9.08 -19.45
C GLU A 206 -16.05 -9.63 -20.88
N THR A 207 -17.31 -9.80 -21.28
CA THR A 207 -17.68 -10.45 -22.55
C THR A 207 -17.14 -9.72 -23.77
N TRP A 208 -17.10 -8.38 -23.73
CA TRP A 208 -16.58 -7.54 -24.82
C TRP A 208 -15.06 -7.72 -25.04
N GLY A 209 -14.33 -8.18 -24.03
CA GLY A 209 -12.87 -8.36 -24.10
C GLY A 209 -12.45 -9.46 -25.09
N GLY A 210 -13.35 -10.41 -25.37
CA GLY A 210 -13.03 -11.62 -26.12
C GLY A 210 -12.32 -12.67 -25.27
N ASN A 211 -11.88 -13.75 -25.91
CA ASN A 211 -11.30 -14.92 -25.26
C ASN A 211 -10.20 -15.54 -26.14
N HIS A 212 -9.68 -16.71 -25.74
CA HIS A 212 -8.65 -17.41 -26.51
C HIS A 212 -9.04 -17.69 -27.97
N ALA A 213 -10.31 -18.00 -28.26
CA ALA A 213 -10.75 -18.36 -29.61
C ALA A 213 -10.72 -17.18 -30.59
N ASN A 214 -10.97 -15.95 -30.12
CA ASN A 214 -10.86 -14.74 -30.94
C ASN A 214 -9.62 -13.89 -30.59
N ASN A 215 -8.64 -14.50 -29.92
CA ASN A 215 -7.38 -13.88 -29.53
C ASN A 215 -7.56 -12.55 -28.75
N TYR A 216 -8.58 -12.48 -27.88
CA TYR A 216 -8.85 -11.33 -27.01
C TYR A 216 -8.97 -9.99 -27.77
N VAL A 217 -9.69 -9.99 -28.89
CA VAL A 217 -9.77 -8.84 -29.82
C VAL A 217 -10.12 -7.52 -29.12
N GLY A 218 -11.11 -7.51 -28.22
CA GLY A 218 -11.53 -6.29 -27.52
C GLY A 218 -10.48 -5.81 -26.50
N LEU A 219 -9.81 -6.73 -25.80
CA LEU A 219 -8.72 -6.34 -24.89
C LEU A 219 -7.47 -5.86 -25.62
N ARG A 220 -7.22 -6.37 -26.84
CA ARG A 220 -6.13 -5.86 -27.71
C ARG A 220 -6.42 -4.43 -28.17
N GLU A 221 -7.64 -4.15 -28.59
CA GLU A 221 -8.08 -2.80 -28.91
C GLU A 221 -8.02 -1.89 -27.68
N LYS A 222 -8.48 -2.36 -26.52
CA LYS A 222 -8.38 -1.59 -25.29
C LYS A 222 -6.93 -1.27 -24.93
N ALA A 223 -6.02 -2.24 -25.06
CA ALA A 223 -4.61 -2.06 -24.82
C ALA A 223 -3.99 -1.04 -25.80
N SER A 224 -4.31 -1.11 -27.10
CA SER A 224 -3.76 -0.16 -28.08
C SER A 224 -4.21 1.28 -27.80
N LEU A 225 -5.44 1.46 -27.29
CA LEU A 225 -5.97 2.78 -26.94
C LEU A 225 -5.40 3.33 -25.62
N CYS A 226 -5.09 2.46 -24.64
CA CYS A 226 -4.51 2.87 -23.36
C CYS A 226 -2.99 3.08 -23.41
N PHE A 227 -2.29 2.43 -24.34
CA PHE A 227 -0.82 2.43 -24.46
C PHE A 227 -0.36 3.07 -25.77
N GLN A 228 -0.98 4.21 -26.13
CA GLN A 228 -0.63 4.96 -27.34
C GLN A 228 0.72 5.69 -27.24
N ARG A 229 1.25 5.86 -26.03
CA ARG A 229 2.52 6.52 -25.75
C ARG A 229 3.48 5.55 -25.08
N ASP A 230 4.77 5.77 -25.33
CA ASP A 230 5.86 5.03 -24.70
C ASP A 230 6.19 5.59 -23.31
N GLU A 231 5.16 5.70 -22.48
CA GLU A 231 5.19 6.29 -21.14
C GLU A 231 4.86 5.23 -20.07
N ASP A 232 5.08 5.59 -18.81
CA ASP A 232 4.84 4.69 -17.68
C ASP A 232 3.35 4.59 -17.29
N VAL A 233 3.01 3.46 -16.66
CA VAL A 233 1.74 3.26 -15.96
C VAL A 233 1.88 3.80 -14.53
N HIS A 234 0.92 4.61 -14.08
CA HIS A 234 0.87 5.12 -12.71
C HIS A 234 -0.23 4.43 -11.91
N VAL A 235 0.16 3.82 -10.80
CA VAL A 235 -0.71 2.99 -9.95
C VAL A 235 -0.78 3.60 -8.57
N TYR A 236 -2.00 3.72 -8.04
CA TYR A 236 -2.29 4.29 -6.73
C TYR A 236 -3.13 3.31 -5.93
N VAL A 237 -2.75 3.06 -4.68
CA VAL A 237 -3.61 2.43 -3.67
C VAL A 237 -4.35 3.52 -2.95
N ILE A 238 -5.68 3.53 -3.07
CA ILE A 238 -6.52 4.58 -2.51
C ILE A 238 -7.59 4.03 -1.57
N THR A 239 -7.94 4.81 -0.56
CA THR A 239 -9.15 4.65 0.25
C THR A 239 -9.99 5.89 0.03
N VAL A 240 -11.21 5.73 -0.49
CA VAL A 240 -12.09 6.86 -0.78
C VAL A 240 -12.62 7.46 0.53
N LYS A 241 -12.66 8.79 0.62
CA LYS A 241 -13.16 9.50 1.80
C LYS A 241 -14.66 9.27 1.98
N GLU A 242 -15.14 9.45 3.20
CA GLU A 242 -16.57 9.41 3.49
C GLU A 242 -17.34 10.34 2.54
N SER A 243 -18.52 9.91 2.06
CA SER A 243 -19.36 10.57 1.03
C SER A 243 -18.85 10.54 -0.43
N GLN A 244 -17.64 10.08 -0.69
CA GLN A 244 -17.08 10.02 -2.04
C GLN A 244 -17.18 8.61 -2.62
N ASP A 245 -17.12 8.50 -3.94
CA ASP A 245 -17.02 7.22 -4.64
C ASP A 245 -15.94 7.26 -5.74
N THR A 246 -15.58 6.08 -6.26
CA THR A 246 -14.60 5.98 -7.34
C THR A 246 -15.14 6.50 -8.68
N THR A 247 -16.45 6.63 -8.85
CA THR A 247 -17.10 7.09 -10.08
C THR A 247 -16.83 8.57 -10.33
N ASN A 248 -16.92 9.41 -9.29
CA ASN A 248 -16.63 10.84 -9.41
C ASN A 248 -15.15 11.11 -9.72
N ILE A 249 -14.24 10.36 -9.07
CA ILE A 249 -12.80 10.42 -9.34
C ILE A 249 -12.53 10.03 -10.80
N LYS A 250 -13.10 8.91 -11.27
CA LYS A 250 -13.00 8.46 -12.67
C LYS A 250 -13.51 9.55 -13.61
N LYS A 251 -14.68 10.13 -13.36
CA LYS A 251 -15.29 11.16 -14.21
C LYS A 251 -14.39 12.38 -14.38
N GLN A 252 -13.94 12.99 -13.28
CA GLN A 252 -13.10 14.20 -13.33
C GLN A 252 -11.75 13.95 -14.02
N ILE A 253 -11.15 12.78 -13.79
CA ILE A 253 -9.89 12.43 -14.47
C ILE A 253 -10.13 12.15 -15.97
N ARG A 254 -11.26 11.54 -16.35
CA ARG A 254 -11.62 11.34 -17.77
C ARG A 254 -11.87 12.67 -18.49
N GLU A 255 -12.53 13.62 -17.83
CA GLU A 255 -12.72 14.98 -18.33
C GLU A 255 -11.39 15.72 -18.49
N LEU A 256 -10.49 15.60 -17.50
CA LEU A 256 -9.16 16.22 -17.54
C LEU A 256 -8.34 15.78 -18.77
N PHE A 257 -8.36 14.49 -19.11
CA PHE A 257 -7.58 13.95 -20.22
C PHE A 257 -8.34 13.90 -21.56
N ASN A 258 -9.67 14.00 -21.54
CA ASN A 258 -10.55 13.99 -22.72
C ASN A 258 -10.36 12.79 -23.67
N ILE A 259 -10.04 11.62 -23.12
CA ILE A 259 -9.89 10.34 -23.87
C ILE A 259 -10.76 9.22 -23.27
N GLY A 260 -11.78 9.60 -22.51
CA GLY A 260 -12.76 8.68 -21.92
C GLY A 260 -12.12 7.57 -21.10
N ASN A 261 -12.61 6.33 -21.24
CA ASN A 261 -12.17 5.18 -20.46
C ASN A 261 -10.71 4.78 -20.66
N HIS A 262 -9.99 5.40 -21.59
CA HIS A 262 -8.59 5.09 -21.87
C HIS A 262 -7.61 5.88 -20.99
N SER A 263 -8.08 6.86 -20.20
CA SER A 263 -7.20 7.61 -19.29
C SER A 263 -6.95 6.89 -17.96
N ILE A 264 -8.00 6.39 -17.33
CA ILE A 264 -7.94 5.81 -15.98
C ILE A 264 -8.86 4.60 -15.84
N HIS A 265 -8.38 3.62 -15.08
CA HIS A 265 -9.17 2.53 -14.52
C HIS A 265 -9.14 2.59 -12.99
N ILE A 266 -10.29 2.46 -12.34
CA ILE A 266 -10.41 2.19 -10.90
C ILE A 266 -11.36 1.02 -10.76
N ASN A 267 -10.88 -0.06 -10.15
CA ASN A 267 -11.65 -1.29 -9.94
C ASN A 267 -12.81 -1.05 -8.95
N ASN A 268 -13.76 -1.99 -8.90
CA ASN A 268 -15.01 -1.83 -8.19
C ASN A 268 -15.09 -2.69 -6.92
N THR A 269 -14.42 -3.85 -6.88
CA THR A 269 -14.49 -4.76 -5.74
C THR A 269 -13.15 -4.98 -5.03
N TRP A 270 -13.20 -5.46 -3.79
CA TRP A 270 -12.00 -5.77 -3.04
C TRP A 270 -11.23 -6.95 -3.65
N GLU A 271 -11.91 -7.95 -4.20
CA GLU A 271 -11.28 -9.09 -4.90
C GLU A 271 -10.46 -8.61 -6.09
N GLU A 272 -10.97 -7.66 -6.86
CA GLU A 272 -10.24 -7.01 -7.95
C GLU A 272 -9.04 -6.21 -7.41
N THR A 273 -9.19 -5.51 -6.28
CA THR A 273 -8.07 -4.83 -5.60
C THR A 273 -6.97 -5.82 -5.24
N LEU A 274 -7.32 -7.00 -4.70
CA LEU A 274 -6.36 -8.05 -4.36
C LEU A 274 -5.69 -8.65 -5.60
N LYS A 275 -6.43 -8.80 -6.70
CA LYS A 275 -5.89 -9.28 -7.97
C LYS A 275 -4.88 -8.28 -8.55
N LEU A 276 -5.29 -7.02 -8.71
CA LEU A 276 -4.47 -5.97 -9.28
C LEU A 276 -3.26 -5.62 -8.42
N SER A 277 -3.41 -5.56 -7.10
CA SER A 277 -2.27 -5.35 -6.20
C SER A 277 -1.19 -6.43 -6.34
N LYS A 278 -1.57 -7.71 -6.54
CA LYS A 278 -0.61 -8.78 -6.85
C LYS A 278 0.06 -8.57 -8.20
N CYS A 279 -0.67 -8.11 -9.22
CA CYS A 279 -0.08 -7.80 -10.53
C CYS A 279 0.94 -6.65 -10.44
N PHE A 280 0.62 -5.59 -9.70
CA PHE A 280 1.43 -4.37 -9.66
C PHE A 280 2.53 -4.38 -8.62
N PHE A 281 2.35 -5.04 -7.47
CA PHE A 281 3.28 -4.98 -6.33
C PHE A 281 4.10 -6.28 -6.17
N ASN A 282 4.23 -7.05 -7.24
CA ASN A 282 5.10 -8.22 -7.30
C ASN A 282 5.93 -8.21 -8.59
N SER A 283 7.26 -8.15 -8.46
CA SER A 283 8.18 -8.07 -9.60
C SER A 283 8.09 -9.29 -10.53
N ASN A 284 7.83 -10.48 -9.98
CA ASN A 284 7.64 -11.69 -10.80
C ASN A 284 6.36 -11.61 -11.61
N SER A 285 5.29 -11.04 -11.04
CA SER A 285 4.03 -10.82 -11.75
C SER A 285 4.20 -9.83 -12.89
N ILE A 286 4.93 -8.72 -12.68
CA ILE A 286 5.26 -7.76 -13.75
C ILE A 286 6.09 -8.43 -14.85
N SER A 287 7.15 -9.16 -14.47
CA SER A 287 8.00 -9.90 -15.41
C SER A 287 7.20 -10.92 -16.22
N TYR A 288 6.28 -11.63 -15.57
CA TYR A 288 5.38 -12.57 -16.22
C TYR A 288 4.42 -11.87 -17.18
N MET A 289 3.77 -10.77 -16.76
CA MET A 289 2.88 -9.99 -17.63
C MET A 289 3.60 -9.53 -18.91
N ASN A 290 4.86 -9.10 -18.82
CA ASN A 290 5.60 -8.63 -20.00
C ASN A 290 5.98 -9.76 -20.98
N LYS A 291 6.11 -11.00 -20.51
CA LYS A 291 6.68 -12.13 -21.28
C LYS A 291 5.69 -13.23 -21.66
N ALA A 292 4.63 -13.41 -20.88
CA ALA A 292 3.65 -14.47 -21.09
C ALA A 292 2.93 -14.28 -22.44
N LYS A 293 2.79 -15.37 -23.20
CA LYS A 293 2.11 -15.41 -24.50
C LYS A 293 0.69 -15.91 -24.36
#